data_AF-A0A846W0L0-F1
#
_entry.id   AF-A0A846W0L0-F1
#
_cell.length_a   1.000
_cell.length_b   1.000
_cell.length_c   1.000
_cell.angle_alpha   90.00
_cell.angle_beta   90.00
_cell.angle_gamma   90.00
#
_symmetry.space_group_name_H-M   'P 1'
#
loop_
_entity.id
_entity.type
_entity.pdbx_description
1 polymer ?
#
loop_
_entity_poly.entity_id
_entity_poly.type
_entity_poly.pdbx_seq_one_letter_code
_entity_poly.pdbx_strand_id
1 'polypeptide(L)' 'MARSQRSKIPVEDKVRVVLSVLTGEVSASEAARRRGVSPMAVGKWKQTFLDAGT' A
#
# COMPACT_ATOMS: atom_id res chain seq x y z
N MET A 1 7.99 2.55 -28.19
CA MET A 1 7.99 1.66 -27.00
C MET A 1 7.07 2.27 -25.94
N ALA A 2 5.81 1.85 -25.89
CA ALA A 2 4.90 2.28 -24.82
C ALA A 2 5.38 1.63 -23.51
N ARG A 3 5.76 2.44 -22.51
CA ARG A 3 6.12 1.96 -21.17
C ARG A 3 5.04 0.98 -20.73
N SER A 4 5.43 -0.27 -20.53
CA SER A 4 4.60 -1.35 -20.00
C SER A 4 3.65 -0.77 -18.95
N GLN A 5 2.33 -0.84 -19.21
CA GLN A 5 1.30 -0.54 -18.22
C GLN A 5 1.38 -1.61 -17.12
N ARG A 6 2.44 -1.51 -16.31
CA ARG A 6 2.54 -2.20 -15.04
C ARG A 6 1.40 -1.61 -14.23
N SER A 7 0.34 -2.38 -14.04
CA SER A 7 -0.84 -2.05 -13.22
C SER A 7 -0.37 -1.70 -11.82
N LYS A 8 0.09 -0.46 -11.65
CA LYS A 8 0.65 0.04 -10.42
C LYS A 8 -0.49 0.77 -9.74
N ILE A 9 -0.97 0.18 -8.65
CA ILE A 9 -1.81 0.87 -7.67
C ILE A 9 -1.25 2.29 -7.51
N PRO A 10 -2.07 3.34 -7.75
CA PRO A 10 -1.65 4.73 -7.62
C PRO A 10 -1.03 5.00 -6.25
N VAL A 11 -0.15 6.01 -6.16
CA VAL A 11 0.54 6.31 -4.89
C VAL A 11 -0.48 6.73 -3.84
N GLU A 12 -1.47 7.52 -4.23
CA GLU A 12 -2.58 8.01 -3.41
C GLU A 12 -3.40 6.84 -2.85
N ASP A 13 -3.59 5.79 -3.63
CA ASP A 13 -4.26 4.57 -3.20
C ASP A 13 -3.45 3.79 -2.17
N LYS A 14 -2.12 3.73 -2.34
CA LYS A 14 -1.23 3.12 -1.34
C LYS A 14 -1.25 3.90 -0.04
N VAL A 15 -1.22 5.23 -0.10
CA VAL A 15 -1.28 6.10 1.07
C VAL A 15 -2.59 5.88 1.83
N ARG A 16 -3.74 5.87 1.13
CA ARG A 16 -5.04 5.57 1.76
C ARG A 16 -5.04 4.22 2.48
N VAL A 17 -4.50 3.18 1.83
CA VAL A 17 -4.37 1.86 2.45
C VAL A 17 -3.49 1.90 3.70
N VAL A 18 -2.33 2.57 3.64
CA VAL A 18 -1.41 2.68 4.77
C VAL A 18 -2.07 3.40 5.94
N LEU A 19 -2.79 4.50 5.70
CA LEU A 19 -3.49 5.25 6.74
C LEU A 19 -4.54 4.38 7.45
N SER A 20 -5.42 3.69 6.70
CA SER A 20 -6.42 2.81 7.33
C SER A 20 -5.80 1.63 8.09
N VAL A 21 -4.59 1.18 7.72
CA VAL A 21 -3.83 0.16 8.48
C VAL A 21 -3.21 0.76 9.74
N LEU A 22 -2.73 2.00 9.69
CA LEU A 22 -2.16 2.70 10.84
C LEU A 22 -3.23 3.07 11.88
N THR A 23 -4.43 3.45 11.43
CA THR A 23 -5.58 3.74 12.30
C THR A 23 -6.23 2.49 12.89
N GLY A 24 -5.88 1.30 12.38
CA GLY A 24 -6.43 0.03 12.82
C GLY A 24 -7.81 -0.31 12.24
N GLU A 25 -8.35 0.50 11.32
CA GLU A 25 -9.61 0.23 10.62
C GLU A 25 -9.57 -1.08 9.82
N VAL A 26 -8.40 -1.43 9.28
CA VAL A 26 -8.20 -2.66 8.49
C VAL A 26 -6.82 -3.23 8.76
N SER A 27 -6.69 -4.57 8.83
CA SER A 27 -5.38 -5.20 8.96
C SER A 27 -4.59 -5.15 7.64
N ALA A 28 -3.25 -5.21 7.70
CA ALA A 28 -2.41 -5.24 6.49
C ALA A 28 -2.76 -6.42 5.56
N SER A 29 -3.11 -7.59 6.13
CA SER A 29 -3.53 -8.77 5.39
C SER A 29 -4.90 -8.59 4.71
N GLU A 30 -5.85 -7.95 5.40
CA GLU A 30 -7.16 -7.58 4.86
C GLU A 30 -7.01 -6.62 3.67
N ALA A 31 -6.22 -5.56 3.83
CA ALA A 31 -5.95 -4.59 2.77
C ALA A 31 -5.29 -5.23 1.54
N ALA A 32 -4.34 -6.15 1.78
CA ALA A 32 -3.63 -6.86 0.73
C ALA A 32 -4.58 -7.72 -0.12
N ARG A 33 -5.48 -8.48 0.52
CA ARG A 33 -6.51 -9.28 -0.18
C ARG A 33 -7.41 -8.41 -1.06
N ARG A 34 -7.94 -7.30 -0.51
CA ARG A 34 -8.85 -6.39 -1.24
C ARG A 34 -8.20 -5.75 -2.48
N ARG A 35 -6.88 -5.56 -2.46
CA ARG A 35 -6.12 -4.93 -3.54
C ARG A 35 -5.39 -5.91 -4.45
N GLY A 36 -5.49 -7.22 -4.19
CA GLY A 36 -4.80 -8.25 -4.98
C GLY A 36 -3.27 -8.19 -4.88
N VAL A 37 -2.74 -7.80 -3.72
CA VAL A 37 -1.30 -7.70 -3.45
C VAL A 37 -0.89 -8.61 -2.30
N SER A 38 0.41 -8.77 -2.07
CA SER A 38 0.92 -9.49 -0.90
C SER A 38 0.84 -8.63 0.37
N PRO A 39 0.62 -9.23 1.56
CA PRO A 39 0.70 -8.51 2.84
C PRO A 39 2.06 -7.83 3.05
N MET A 40 3.15 -8.45 2.57
CA MET A 40 4.49 -7.85 2.58
C MET A 40 4.56 -6.53 1.79
N ALA A 41 3.86 -6.42 0.65
CA ALA A 41 3.84 -5.18 -0.11
C ALA A 41 3.20 -4.03 0.68
N VAL A 42 2.10 -4.33 1.40
CA VAL A 42 1.45 -3.36 2.30
C VAL A 42 2.36 -2.98 3.45
N GLY A 43 3.05 -3.94 4.06
CA GLY A 43 4.06 -3.68 5.09
C GLY A 43 5.19 -2.76 4.61
N LYS A 44 5.68 -2.97 3.39
CA LYS A 44 6.70 -2.10 2.79
C LYS A 44 6.18 -0.68 2.55
N TRP A 45 4.95 -0.50 2.09
CA TRP A 45 4.37 0.83 1.93
C TRP A 45 4.22 1.56 3.26
N LYS A 46 3.79 0.84 4.31
CA LYS A 46 3.72 1.38 5.67
C LYS A 46 5.09 1.85 6.15
N GLN A 47 6.13 1.04 5.95
CA GLN A 47 7.49 1.41 6.32
C GLN A 47 7.97 2.65 5.57
N THR A 48 7.87 2.66 4.23
CA THR A 48 8.24 3.83 3.41
C THR A 48 7.47 5.11 3.79
N PHE A 49 6.21 4.99 4.19
CA PHE A 49 5.41 6.14 4.64
C PHE A 49 5.93 6.71 5.97
N LEU A 50 6.29 5.85 6.93
CA LEU A 50 6.83 6.28 8.23
C LEU A 50 8.24 6.87 8.08
N ASP A 51 9.09 6.23 7.27
CA ASP A 51 10.45 6.70 6.99
C ASP A 51 10.46 8.08 6.31
N ALA A 52 9.43 8.41 5.51
CA ALA A 52 9.30 9.72 4.86
C ALA A 52 8.84 10.84 5.81
N GLY A 53 8.35 10.50 7.00
CA GLY A 53 7.91 11.44 8.02
C GLY A 53 8.95 11.75 9.10
N THR A 54 10.16 11.21 8.97
CA THR A 54 11.30 11.37 9.89
C THR A 54 12.49 11.94 9.14
#